data_AF-A0A806JDS5-F1
#
_entry.id   AF-A0A806JDS5-F1
#
_cell.length_a   1.000
_cell.length_b   1.000
_cell.length_c   1.000
_cell.angle_alpha   90.00
_cell.angle_beta   90.00
_cell.angle_gamma   90.00
#
_symmetry.space_group_name_H-M   'P 1'
#
loop_
_entity.id
_entity.type
_entity.pdbx_description
1 polymer ?
#
loop_
_entity_poly.entity_id
_entity_poly.type
_entity_poly.pdbx_seq_one_letter_code
_entity_poly.pdbx_strand_id
1 'polypeptide(L)'
;MTIQIKSKQRVSDHGEVFTRKEEVNAMLDLVKDETLRIDARFLEPACGDGNFLIEILRRKLAVIEKDYAKSQREYEFYLVIAIGAIYGIELQQDNVQACRERLCKFAEQSYRLLFPETVNDTVISVIRFILSLNIVQGNALKMCYVDENNQDLEHQMIRFSEWSFFLGGESGV
;
A
#
# COMPACT_ATOMS: atom_id res chain seq x y z
N MET A 1 -19.05 6.58 14.18
CA MET A 1 -19.33 7.03 12.81
C MET A 1 -18.00 7.19 12.11
N THR A 2 -17.78 6.50 11.00
CA THR A 2 -16.61 6.72 10.13
C THR A 2 -16.81 8.06 9.42
N ILE A 3 -15.85 8.96 9.57
CA ILE A 3 -15.89 10.29 8.95
C ILE A 3 -15.65 10.11 7.44
N GLN A 4 -16.62 10.47 6.60
CA GLN A 4 -16.56 10.28 5.15
C GLN A 4 -15.84 11.43 4.42
N ILE A 5 -15.69 12.59 5.08
CA ILE A 5 -14.99 13.77 4.54
C ILE A 5 -14.18 14.43 5.66
N LYS A 6 -12.95 14.89 5.40
CA LYS A 6 -12.17 15.65 6.41
C LYS A 6 -12.80 17.03 6.64
N SER A 7 -13.17 17.72 5.56
CA SER A 7 -13.84 19.02 5.63
C SER A 7 -14.64 19.28 4.35
N LYS A 8 -15.66 20.14 4.44
CA LYS A 8 -16.41 20.59 3.25
C LYS A 8 -15.52 21.35 2.26
N GLN A 9 -14.50 22.06 2.76
CA GLN A 9 -13.56 22.80 1.93
C GLN A 9 -12.76 21.85 1.03
N ARG A 10 -12.22 20.76 1.59
CA ARG A 10 -11.45 19.76 0.80
C ARG A 10 -12.32 19.01 -0.21
N VAL A 11 -13.60 18.82 0.10
CA VAL A 11 -14.56 18.30 -0.90
C VAL A 11 -14.72 19.29 -2.05
N SER A 12 -14.90 20.58 -1.75
CA SER A 12 -15.07 21.62 -2.76
C SER A 12 -13.82 21.82 -3.63
N ASP A 13 -12.65 21.89 -3.00
CA ASP A 13 -11.40 22.27 -3.67
C ASP A 13 -10.70 21.09 -4.35
N HIS A 14 -10.86 19.88 -3.80
CA HIS A 14 -10.08 18.70 -4.19
C HIS A 14 -10.93 17.45 -4.46
N GLY A 15 -12.25 17.52 -4.28
CA GLY A 15 -13.12 16.35 -4.42
C GLY A 15 -12.84 15.26 -3.37
N GLU A 16 -12.19 15.59 -2.26
CA GLU A 16 -11.75 14.59 -1.29
C GLU A 16 -12.93 13.95 -0.56
N VAL A 17 -13.12 12.65 -0.81
CA VAL A 17 -14.09 11.81 -0.13
C VAL A 17 -13.45 10.46 0.22
N PHE A 18 -13.75 9.94 1.41
CA PHE A 18 -13.28 8.63 1.83
C PHE A 18 -14.29 7.57 1.43
N THR A 19 -13.90 6.71 0.50
CA THR A 19 -14.69 5.55 0.09
C THR A 19 -14.99 4.67 1.29
N ARG A 20 -16.26 4.30 1.50
CA ARG A 20 -16.67 3.48 2.64
C ARG A 20 -16.11 2.07 2.50
N LYS A 21 -15.85 1.42 3.64
CA LYS A 21 -15.25 0.08 3.68
C LYS A 21 -16.07 -0.96 2.91
N GLU A 22 -17.40 -0.84 2.94
CA GLU A 22 -18.31 -1.74 2.24
C GLU A 22 -18.15 -1.61 0.71
N GLU A 23 -18.07 -0.37 0.21
CA GLU A 23 -17.87 -0.09 -1.21
C GLU A 23 -16.47 -0.55 -1.67
N VAL A 24 -15.44 -0.29 -0.85
CA VAL A 24 -14.07 -0.78 -1.12
C VAL A 24 -14.09 -2.30 -1.26
N ASN A 25 -14.71 -3.02 -0.34
CA ASN A 25 -14.73 -4.48 -0.39
C ASN A 25 -15.54 -4.99 -1.58
N ALA A 26 -16.69 -4.39 -1.89
CA ALA A 26 -17.48 -4.75 -3.07
C ALA A 26 -16.66 -4.60 -4.37
N MET A 27 -15.89 -3.51 -4.50
CA MET A 27 -15.02 -3.28 -5.66
C MET A 27 -13.86 -4.28 -5.72
N LEU A 28 -13.19 -4.54 -4.60
CA LEU A 28 -12.09 -5.51 -4.54
C LEU A 28 -12.56 -6.95 -4.78
N ASP A 29 -13.82 -7.27 -4.49
CA ASP A 29 -14.41 -8.58 -4.76
C ASP A 29 -14.62 -8.85 -6.26
N LEU A 30 -14.69 -7.81 -7.10
CA LEU A 30 -14.70 -7.96 -8.56
C LEU A 30 -13.38 -8.52 -9.11
N VAL A 31 -12.28 -8.32 -8.37
CA VAL A 31 -10.92 -8.77 -8.73
C VAL A 31 -10.33 -9.64 -7.62
N LYS A 32 -11.19 -10.39 -6.92
CA LYS A 32 -10.84 -11.12 -5.70
C LYS A 32 -9.59 -11.98 -5.85
N ASP A 33 -9.47 -12.73 -6.94
CA ASP A 33 -8.34 -13.63 -7.17
C ASP A 33 -7.00 -12.87 -7.20
N GLU A 34 -6.96 -11.67 -7.79
CA GLU A 34 -5.77 -10.81 -7.78
C GLU A 34 -5.48 -10.27 -6.37
N THR A 35 -6.50 -9.99 -5.57
CA THR A 35 -6.30 -9.52 -4.18
C THR A 35 -5.76 -10.61 -3.25
N LEU A 36 -5.87 -11.87 -3.63
CA LEU A 36 -5.35 -13.03 -2.88
C LEU A 36 -3.93 -13.43 -3.33
N ARG A 37 -3.50 -13.02 -4.52
CA ARG A 37 -2.12 -13.21 -4.98
C ARG A 37 -1.19 -12.24 -4.26
N ILE A 38 -0.20 -12.76 -3.55
CA ILE A 38 0.72 -11.94 -2.73
C ILE A 38 1.50 -10.95 -3.61
N ASP A 39 1.98 -11.40 -4.77
CA ASP A 39 2.82 -10.65 -5.71
C ASP A 39 2.05 -9.76 -6.70
N ALA A 40 0.72 -9.92 -6.80
CA ALA A 40 -0.09 -9.13 -7.71
C ALA A 40 -0.02 -7.63 -7.37
N ARG A 41 0.27 -6.81 -8.38
CA ARG A 41 0.57 -5.38 -8.23
C ARG A 41 -0.69 -4.54 -8.34
N PHE A 42 -0.87 -3.63 -7.40
CA PHE A 42 -1.98 -2.67 -7.38
C PHE A 42 -1.44 -1.24 -7.38
N LEU A 43 -2.00 -0.39 -8.23
CA LEU A 43 -1.73 1.05 -8.25
C LEU A 43 -3.04 1.80 -8.05
N GLU A 44 -3.12 2.58 -6.97
CA GLU A 44 -4.25 3.47 -6.73
C GLU A 44 -3.86 4.92 -7.06
N PRO A 45 -4.38 5.52 -8.16
CA PRO A 45 -3.95 6.83 -8.65
C PRO A 45 -4.50 8.03 -7.85
N ALA A 46 -5.37 7.80 -6.87
CA ALA A 46 -5.88 8.82 -5.95
C ALA A 46 -6.09 8.19 -4.57
N CYS A 47 -5.01 7.71 -3.96
CA CYS A 47 -5.10 6.77 -2.85
C CYS A 47 -5.63 7.36 -1.54
N GLY A 48 -5.70 8.69 -1.41
CA GLY A 48 -6.12 9.36 -0.18
C GLY A 48 -5.31 8.85 1.01
N ASP A 49 -5.99 8.52 2.10
CA ASP A 49 -5.39 7.91 3.29
C ASP A 49 -5.29 6.37 3.22
N GLY A 50 -5.50 5.78 2.04
CA GLY A 50 -5.24 4.38 1.76
C GLY A 50 -6.41 3.41 1.97
N ASN A 51 -7.67 3.84 1.85
CA ASN A 51 -8.83 2.95 2.07
C ASN A 51 -8.85 1.68 1.18
N PHE A 52 -8.46 1.78 -0.10
CA PHE A 52 -8.31 0.59 -0.95
C PHE A 52 -7.06 -0.20 -0.58
N LEU A 53 -5.91 0.49 -0.47
CA LEU A 53 -4.62 -0.13 -0.24
C LEU A 53 -4.56 -0.93 1.06
N ILE A 54 -5.22 -0.46 2.13
CA ILE A 54 -5.26 -1.17 3.42
C ILE A 54 -6.04 -2.48 3.34
N GLU A 55 -7.14 -2.52 2.59
CA GLU A 55 -7.95 -3.74 2.45
C GLU A 55 -7.30 -4.71 1.46
N ILE A 56 -6.57 -4.23 0.44
CA ILE A 56 -5.68 -5.06 -0.38
C ILE A 56 -4.59 -5.69 0.50
N LEU A 57 -3.89 -4.89 1.30
CA LEU A 57 -2.86 -5.38 2.22
C LEU A 57 -3.44 -6.41 3.19
N ARG A 58 -4.62 -6.14 3.79
CA ARG A 58 -5.32 -7.08 4.67
C ARG A 58 -5.57 -8.43 4.02
N ARG A 59 -6.04 -8.47 2.77
CA ARG A 59 -6.29 -9.72 2.03
C ARG A 59 -4.99 -10.47 1.77
N LYS A 60 -3.93 -9.79 1.36
CA LYS A 60 -2.59 -10.37 1.17
C LYS A 60 -2.03 -10.94 2.47
N LEU A 61 -2.08 -10.19 3.57
CA LEU A 61 -1.59 -10.66 4.88
C LEU A 61 -2.36 -11.87 5.39
N ALA A 62 -3.67 -11.94 5.15
CA ALA A 62 -4.47 -13.12 5.53
C ALA A 62 -4.01 -14.39 4.79
N VAL A 63 -3.63 -14.28 3.52
CA VAL A 63 -3.04 -15.40 2.76
C VAL A 63 -1.67 -15.75 3.34
N ILE A 64 -0.83 -14.74 3.62
CA ILE A 64 0.51 -14.97 4.18
C ILE A 64 0.45 -15.64 5.55
N GLU A 65 -0.43 -15.18 6.43
CA GLU A 65 -0.64 -15.76 7.75
C GLU A 65 -1.05 -17.23 7.63
N LYS A 66 -2.04 -17.52 6.77
CA LYS A 66 -2.54 -18.87 6.57
C LYS A 66 -1.45 -19.83 6.07
N ASP A 67 -0.66 -19.39 5.09
CA ASP A 67 0.22 -20.28 4.34
C ASP A 67 1.68 -20.29 4.89
N TYR A 68 2.13 -19.22 5.55
CA TYR A 68 3.55 -19.03 5.94
C TYR A 68 3.78 -18.67 7.42
N ALA A 69 2.76 -18.52 8.28
CA ALA A 69 2.97 -18.14 9.69
C ALA A 69 3.78 -19.14 10.53
N LYS A 70 3.96 -20.39 10.07
CA LYS A 70 4.78 -21.40 10.75
C LYS A 70 6.28 -21.07 10.72
N SER A 71 6.71 -20.22 9.80
CA SER A 71 8.11 -19.86 9.59
C SER A 71 8.22 -18.35 9.54
N GLN A 72 8.80 -17.76 10.59
CA GLN A 72 8.99 -16.31 10.66
C GLN A 72 9.73 -15.76 9.43
N ARG A 73 10.76 -16.48 8.97
CA ARG A 73 11.54 -16.08 7.79
C ARG A 73 10.69 -16.06 6.52
N GLU A 74 9.83 -17.05 6.30
CA GLU A 74 8.94 -17.07 5.14
C GLU A 74 7.86 -15.99 5.25
N TYR A 75 7.27 -15.82 6.44
CA TYR A 75 6.33 -14.75 6.71
C TYR A 75 6.94 -13.37 6.41
N GLU A 76 8.15 -13.08 6.92
CA GLU A 76 8.88 -11.83 6.67
C GLU A 76 9.15 -11.63 5.17
N PHE A 77 9.58 -12.68 4.48
CA PHE A 77 9.84 -12.63 3.04
C PHE A 77 8.57 -12.25 2.26
N TYR A 78 7.46 -12.97 2.46
CA TYR A 78 6.22 -12.69 1.76
C TYR A 78 5.54 -11.38 2.21
N LEU A 79 5.75 -10.96 3.46
CA LEU A 79 5.33 -9.64 3.94
C LEU A 79 5.99 -8.52 3.14
N VAL A 80 7.30 -8.61 2.91
CA VAL A 80 8.04 -7.65 2.08
C VAL A 80 7.55 -7.68 0.63
N ILE A 81 7.25 -8.85 0.07
CA ILE A 81 6.65 -8.98 -1.28
C ILE A 81 5.29 -8.27 -1.34
N ALA A 82 4.39 -8.53 -0.39
CA ALA A 82 3.07 -7.91 -0.36
C ALA A 82 3.14 -6.39 -0.31
N ILE A 83 4.05 -5.83 0.50
CA ILE A 83 4.27 -4.39 0.59
C ILE A 83 4.87 -3.83 -0.71
N GLY A 84 5.84 -4.54 -1.30
CA GLY A 84 6.42 -4.18 -2.59
C GLY A 84 5.42 -4.13 -3.74
N ALA A 85 4.32 -4.88 -3.66
CA ALA A 85 3.29 -4.95 -4.69
C ALA A 85 2.18 -3.87 -4.58
N ILE A 86 2.25 -2.97 -3.60
CA ILE A 86 1.22 -1.95 -3.36
C ILE A 86 1.79 -0.57 -3.68
N TYR A 87 1.13 0.16 -4.57
CA TYR A 87 1.51 1.49 -5.06
C TYR A 87 0.34 2.48 -4.95
N GLY A 88 0.67 3.74 -4.73
CA GLY A 88 -0.33 4.81 -4.61
C GLY A 88 0.22 6.16 -5.07
N ILE A 89 -0.64 6.94 -5.70
CA ILE A 89 -0.41 8.36 -6.00
C ILE A 89 -1.47 9.14 -5.24
N GLU A 90 -1.07 10.23 -4.60
CA GLU A 90 -1.98 11.14 -3.92
C GLU A 90 -1.48 12.57 -4.06
N LEU A 91 -2.38 13.51 -4.30
CA LEU A 91 -2.00 14.89 -4.51
C LEU A 91 -1.58 15.58 -3.21
N GLN A 92 -2.28 15.29 -2.11
CA GLN A 92 -2.08 15.99 -0.84
C GLN A 92 -1.09 15.26 0.07
N GLN A 93 -0.01 15.94 0.44
CA GLN A 93 1.08 15.35 1.22
C GLN A 93 0.64 14.80 2.59
N ASP A 94 -0.38 15.39 3.23
CA ASP A 94 -0.89 14.89 4.50
C ASP A 94 -1.58 13.52 4.36
N ASN A 95 -2.29 13.30 3.25
CA ASN A 95 -2.88 12.02 2.90
C ASN A 95 -1.80 10.98 2.56
N VAL A 96 -0.77 11.35 1.80
CA VAL A 96 0.38 10.47 1.49
C VAL A 96 1.00 9.93 2.79
N GLN A 97 1.27 10.81 3.76
CA GLN A 97 1.86 10.41 5.03
C GLN A 97 0.90 9.56 5.87
N ALA A 98 -0.38 9.92 5.93
CA ALA A 98 -1.40 9.12 6.62
C ALA A 98 -1.54 7.71 6.02
N CYS A 99 -1.50 7.60 4.69
CA CYS A 99 -1.55 6.33 3.97
C CYS A 99 -0.34 5.45 4.33
N ARG A 100 0.88 6.01 4.24
CA ARG A 100 2.13 5.30 4.59
C ARG A 100 2.12 4.81 6.04
N GLU A 101 1.73 5.68 6.98
CA GLU A 101 1.66 5.33 8.40
C GLU A 101 0.63 4.23 8.65
N ARG A 102 -0.56 4.33 8.05
CA ARG A 102 -1.63 3.35 8.19
C ARG A 102 -1.22 1.97 7.70
N LEU A 103 -0.62 1.89 6.49
CA LEU A 103 -0.15 0.63 5.91
C LEU A 103 0.98 0.02 6.75
N CYS A 104 1.98 0.84 7.12
CA CYS A 104 3.12 0.40 7.93
C CYS A 104 2.66 -0.12 9.30
N LYS A 105 1.80 0.63 9.99
CA LYS A 105 1.25 0.25 11.30
C LYS A 105 0.45 -1.04 11.23
N PHE A 106 -0.36 -1.22 10.20
CA PHE A 106 -1.13 -2.46 10.03
C PHE A 106 -0.23 -3.67 9.77
N ALA A 107 0.78 -3.53 8.91
CA ALA A 107 1.77 -4.57 8.65
C ALA A 107 2.57 -4.92 9.91
N GLU A 108 3.06 -3.90 10.63
CA GLU A 108 3.77 -4.06 11.90
C GLU A 108 2.90 -4.77 12.94
N GLN A 109 1.67 -4.32 13.16
CA GLN A 109 0.75 -4.94 14.12
C GLN A 109 0.48 -6.41 13.80
N SER A 110 0.28 -6.74 12.52
CA SER A 110 0.06 -8.13 12.08
C SER A 110 1.30 -8.99 12.33
N TYR A 111 2.48 -8.44 12.06
CA TYR A 111 3.75 -9.13 12.30
C TYR A 111 4.04 -9.34 13.80
N ARG A 112 3.86 -8.30 14.63
CA ARG A 112 4.03 -8.38 16.10
C ARG A 112 3.05 -9.33 16.76
N LEU A 113 1.84 -9.47 16.22
CA LEU A 113 0.84 -10.41 16.74
C LEU A 113 1.28 -11.87 16.56
N LEU A 114 1.90 -12.20 15.43
CA LEU A 114 2.33 -13.56 15.11
C LEU A 114 3.68 -13.94 15.76
N PHE A 115 4.59 -12.97 15.92
CA PHE A 115 5.94 -13.20 16.42
C PHE A 115 6.34 -12.24 17.55
N PRO A 116 5.57 -12.14 18.66
CA PRO A 116 5.72 -11.07 19.66
C PRO A 116 7.11 -10.97 20.30
N GLU A 117 7.80 -12.10 20.46
CA GLU A 117 9.12 -12.16 21.12
C GLU A 117 10.31 -12.02 20.16
N THR A 118 10.08 -12.17 18.86
CA THR A 118 11.15 -12.30 17.86
C THR A 118 11.05 -11.32 16.71
N VAL A 119 10.18 -10.31 16.82
CA VAL A 119 10.00 -9.24 15.83
C VAL A 119 11.33 -8.62 15.44
N ASN A 120 11.59 -8.54 14.13
CA ASN A 120 12.76 -7.91 13.57
C ASN A 120 12.44 -6.47 13.12
N ASP A 121 12.91 -5.48 13.87
CA ASP A 121 12.71 -4.05 13.53
C ASP A 121 13.38 -3.65 12.20
N THR A 122 14.34 -4.43 11.70
CA THR A 122 14.91 -4.24 10.36
C THR A 122 13.85 -4.49 9.28
N VAL A 123 13.00 -5.50 9.44
CA VAL A 123 11.91 -5.78 8.49
C VAL A 123 10.90 -4.64 8.48
N ILE A 124 10.56 -4.10 9.66
CA ILE A 124 9.66 -2.93 9.78
C ILE A 124 10.28 -1.70 9.09
N SER A 125 11.60 -1.51 9.23
CA SER A 125 12.33 -0.44 8.55
C SER A 125 12.31 -0.60 7.03
N VAL A 126 12.47 -1.83 6.52
CA VAL A 126 12.34 -2.15 5.09
C VAL A 126 10.93 -1.85 4.58
N ILE A 127 9.88 -2.26 5.31
CA ILE A 127 8.48 -1.96 4.97
C ILE A 127 8.27 -0.45 4.84
N ARG A 128 8.73 0.32 5.84
CA ARG A 128 8.65 1.79 5.84
C ARG A 128 9.38 2.40 4.65
N PHE A 129 10.55 1.87 4.31
CA PHE A 129 11.35 2.34 3.18
C PHE A 129 10.61 2.10 1.85
N ILE A 130 10.12 0.88 1.62
CA ILE A 130 9.36 0.53 0.40
C ILE A 130 8.13 1.41 0.26
N LEU A 131 7.33 1.59 1.31
CA LEU A 131 6.15 2.46 1.29
C LEU A 131 6.51 3.93 0.98
N SER A 132 7.70 4.39 1.36
CA SER A 132 8.16 5.75 1.03
C SER A 132 8.46 5.93 -0.46
N LEU A 133 8.81 4.85 -1.16
CA LEU A 133 9.04 4.82 -2.61
C LEU A 133 7.76 4.51 -3.41
N ASN A 134 6.86 3.72 -2.83
CA ASN A 134 5.69 3.21 -3.54
C ASN A 134 4.43 4.08 -3.38
N ILE A 135 4.32 4.84 -2.29
CA ILE A 135 3.22 5.79 -2.08
C ILE A 135 3.81 7.18 -2.26
N VAL A 136 3.45 7.89 -3.33
CA VAL A 136 4.10 9.14 -3.73
C VAL A 136 3.13 10.30 -3.79
N GLN A 137 3.64 11.50 -3.50
CA GLN A 137 2.91 12.73 -3.76
C GLN A 137 3.00 13.07 -5.25
N GLY A 138 1.87 13.29 -5.91
CA GLY A 138 1.88 13.68 -7.32
C GLY A 138 0.51 13.83 -7.94
N ASN A 139 0.53 14.32 -9.18
CA ASN A 139 -0.66 14.44 -10.01
C ASN A 139 -0.74 13.23 -10.93
N ALA A 140 -1.65 12.29 -10.62
CA ALA A 140 -1.82 11.07 -11.39
C ALA A 140 -2.43 11.30 -12.79
N LEU A 141 -3.14 12.42 -13.02
CA LEU A 141 -3.68 12.74 -14.35
C LEU A 141 -2.56 13.09 -15.34
N LYS A 142 -1.49 13.73 -14.84
CA LYS A 142 -0.30 14.10 -15.63
C LYS A 142 0.90 13.16 -15.42
N MET A 143 0.81 12.24 -14.45
CA MET A 143 1.89 11.37 -14.03
C MET A 143 3.19 12.12 -13.67
N CYS A 144 3.06 13.27 -13.00
CA CYS A 144 4.19 14.11 -12.58
C CYS A 144 4.18 14.38 -11.07
N TYR A 145 5.36 14.63 -10.51
CA TYR A 145 5.50 15.10 -9.13
C TYR A 145 4.95 16.52 -8.99
N VAL A 146 4.70 16.92 -7.74
CA VAL A 146 4.24 18.26 -7.40
C VAL A 146 5.16 18.93 -6.37
N ASP A 147 5.13 20.25 -6.29
CA ASP A 147 5.83 21.03 -5.25
C ASP A 147 5.05 21.07 -3.93
N GLU A 148 5.57 21.79 -2.92
CA GLU A 148 4.90 21.95 -1.62
C GLU A 148 3.53 22.64 -1.68
N ASN A 149 3.21 23.33 -2.77
CA ASN A 149 1.94 24.01 -3.02
C ASN A 149 1.02 23.18 -3.94
N ASN A 150 1.34 21.88 -4.14
CA ASN A 150 0.65 20.95 -5.02
C ASN A 150 0.61 21.39 -6.49
N GLN A 151 1.58 22.18 -6.95
CA GLN A 151 1.70 22.56 -8.36
C GLN A 151 2.53 21.54 -9.13
N ASP A 152 2.11 21.24 -10.36
CA ASP A 152 2.76 20.26 -11.22
C ASP A 152 4.21 20.63 -11.55
N LEU A 153 5.12 19.68 -11.35
CA LEU A 153 6.50 19.76 -11.82
C LEU A 153 6.57 19.08 -13.19
N GLU A 154 6.18 19.79 -14.26
CA GLU A 154 5.92 19.23 -15.60
C GLU A 154 7.08 18.42 -16.22
N HIS A 155 8.32 18.63 -15.76
CA HIS A 155 9.50 17.91 -16.23
C HIS A 155 9.97 16.79 -15.28
N GLN A 156 9.25 16.55 -14.19
CA GLN A 156 9.58 15.54 -13.19
C GLN A 156 8.48 14.47 -13.16
N MET A 157 8.60 13.48 -14.03
CA MET A 157 7.66 12.37 -14.11
C MET A 157 7.74 11.46 -12.89
N ILE A 158 6.58 10.98 -12.42
CA ILE A 158 6.49 9.98 -11.35
C ILE A 158 7.22 8.72 -11.79
N ARG A 159 8.08 8.21 -10.91
CA ARG A 159 8.77 6.94 -11.09
C ARG A 159 8.50 6.05 -9.89
N PHE A 160 8.25 4.78 -10.16
CA PHE A 160 8.11 3.76 -9.13
C PHE A 160 9.28 2.80 -9.16
N SER A 161 9.72 2.39 -7.97
CA SER A 161 10.60 1.25 -7.83
C SER A 161 9.82 -0.03 -8.12
N GLU A 162 10.33 -0.86 -9.02
CA GLU A 162 9.81 -2.20 -9.23
C GLU A 162 10.49 -3.17 -8.27
N TRP A 163 9.70 -3.93 -7.53
CA TRP A 163 10.18 -5.00 -6.67
C TRP A 163 9.84 -6.34 -7.31
N SER A 164 10.86 -7.06 -7.76
CA SER A 164 10.72 -8.37 -8.39
C SER A 164 11.59 -9.39 -7.66
N PHE A 165 10.97 -10.47 -7.22
CA PHE A 165 11.65 -11.56 -6.52
C PHE A 165 11.63 -12.79 -7.41
N PHE A 166 12.81 -13.22 -7.84
CA PHE A 166 12.95 -14.46 -8.60
C PHE A 166 12.89 -15.62 -7.60
N LEU A 167 11.71 -16.20 -7.43
CA LEU A 167 11.58 -17.54 -6.88
C LEU A 167 12.15 -18.47 -7.95
N GLY A 168 13.38 -18.93 -7.77
CA GLY A 168 14.06 -19.78 -8.75
C GLY A 168 13.16 -20.93 -9.15
N GLY A 169 12.70 -20.93 -10.40
CA GLY A 169 12.16 -22.13 -11.00
C GLY A 169 13.28 -23.14 -11.09
N GLU A 170 13.02 -24.38 -10.68
CA GLU A 170 13.85 -25.50 -11.13
C GLU A 170 13.96 -25.40 -12.65
N SER A 171 15.16 -25.05 -13.12
CA SER A 171 15.50 -25.18 -14.52
C SER A 171 15.48 -26.67 -14.83
N GLY A 172 14.34 -27.14 -15.32
CA GLY A 172 14.24 -28.42 -15.99
C GLY A 172 15.10 -28.38 -17.25
N VAL A 173 16.33 -28.86 -17.12
CA VAL A 173 17.14 -29.46 -18.18
C VAL A 173 17.75 -30.73 -17.60
#